data_AF-A0A511DP08-F1
#
_entry.id   AF-A0A511DP08-F1
#
_cell.length_a   1.000
_cell.length_b   1.000
_cell.length_c   1.000
_cell.angle_alpha   90.00
_cell.angle_beta   90.00
_cell.angle_gamma   90.00
#
_symmetry.space_group_name_H-M   'P 1'
#
loop_
_entity.id
_entity.type
_entity.pdbx_description
1 polymer ?
#
loop_
_entity_poly.entity_id
_entity_poly.type
_entity_poly.pdbx_seq_one_letter_code
_entity_poly.pdbx_strand_id
1 'polypeptide(L)'
;MTQLDGRSPAAARVVPRETQEITKFTDTREVLANARRDISRYGLDDYFIVDVDAHHVESESWTEVIEYIDNPVIRYNARQSAANQSPKVAMTHSTPGLNWQDAMGRIPHQSGLKEEVDDASVHRDVTLVRRAMDSMGIDVQVVFPQLLLQIGNHPYPDVAQELLHAYTTWMVETILPGDDRIKAFVALPFEDPAASLRTVEEFADAPGVLGFMVTSQRHAGVYRSAYFPLYRELERRGMPLAFHAGPRRNDTWSSTMNRFLSVHALSFVTCNMAHLTNWVINGIPERFPGLKVIWVESGLAWVPFMMQRLDHSYLMRQSEAPLLRKLPSDYIRDMYFTAQPMEADDLTLLESTFRAMDAENQLLYSSDWPHWDFDTPGRIAGLPFLTETARRNILGENARKLFGL
;
A
#
# COMPACT_ATOMS: atom_id res chain seq x y z
N MET A 1 54.56 -33.16 -40.51
CA MET A 1 53.99 -32.85 -39.19
C MET A 1 53.75 -31.35 -39.14
N THR A 2 52.54 -30.92 -39.47
CA THR A 2 52.16 -29.51 -39.52
C THR A 2 51.24 -29.28 -38.32
N GLN A 3 51.69 -28.50 -37.33
CA GLN A 3 50.90 -28.16 -36.15
C GLN A 3 49.74 -27.24 -36.54
N LEU A 4 48.52 -27.64 -36.19
CA LEU A 4 47.32 -26.81 -36.28
C LEU A 4 47.29 -25.88 -35.07
N ASP A 5 47.28 -24.58 -35.36
CA ASP A 5 47.26 -23.50 -34.38
C ASP A 5 45.84 -23.37 -33.79
N GLY A 6 45.65 -23.96 -32.60
CA GLY A 6 44.39 -23.93 -31.87
C GLY A 6 44.21 -22.61 -31.10
N ARG A 7 43.71 -21.58 -31.77
CA ARG A 7 43.22 -20.37 -31.09
C ARG A 7 41.71 -20.46 -30.89
N SER A 8 41.31 -20.73 -29.66
CA SER A 8 39.91 -20.62 -29.20
C SER A 8 39.42 -19.18 -29.40
N PRO A 9 38.16 -18.95 -29.84
CA PRO A 9 37.62 -17.59 -29.96
C PRO A 9 37.59 -16.94 -28.58
N ALA A 10 38.19 -15.76 -28.46
CA ALA A 10 38.12 -14.97 -27.24
C ALA A 10 36.64 -14.74 -26.89
N ALA A 11 36.22 -15.20 -25.71
CA ALA A 11 34.90 -14.95 -25.17
C ALA A 11 34.65 -13.44 -25.20
N ALA A 12 33.58 -13.01 -25.87
CA ALA A 12 33.18 -11.62 -25.93
C ALA A 12 33.05 -11.10 -24.49
N ARG A 13 33.95 -10.19 -24.11
CA ARG A 13 33.95 -9.55 -22.80
C ARG A 13 32.65 -8.74 -22.73
N VAL A 14 31.67 -9.23 -21.97
CA VAL A 14 30.46 -8.47 -21.66
C VAL A 14 30.94 -7.24 -20.90
N VAL A 15 30.95 -6.08 -21.56
CA VAL A 15 31.17 -4.80 -20.89
C VAL A 15 29.94 -4.59 -20.02
N PRO A 16 30.07 -4.55 -18.67
CA PRO A 16 28.95 -4.21 -17.82
C PRO A 16 28.45 -2.83 -18.27
N ARG A 17 27.17 -2.73 -18.61
CA ARG A 17 26.56 -1.41 -18.82
C ARG A 17 26.69 -0.65 -17.51
N GLU A 18 27.04 0.64 -17.57
CA GLU A 18 26.99 1.48 -16.39
C GLU A 18 25.56 1.43 -15.82
N THR A 19 25.43 1.00 -14.58
CA THR A 19 24.15 0.96 -13.88
C THR A 19 23.77 2.41 -13.57
N GLN A 20 22.57 2.83 -13.95
CA GLN A 20 22.04 4.14 -13.60
C GLN A 20 22.00 4.28 -12.07
N GLU A 21 22.63 5.32 -11.53
CA GLU A 21 22.54 5.65 -10.11
C GLU A 21 21.23 6.42 -9.86
N ILE A 22 20.34 5.85 -9.06
CA ILE A 22 19.08 6.47 -8.68
C ILE A 22 19.29 7.28 -7.39
N THR A 23 19.00 8.56 -7.44
CA THR A 23 19.13 9.51 -6.33
C THR A 23 17.78 10.18 -6.05
N LYS A 24 17.73 10.97 -4.97
CA LYS A 24 16.56 11.80 -4.67
C LYS A 24 16.22 12.85 -5.73
N PHE A 25 17.17 13.20 -6.59
CA PHE A 25 16.98 14.18 -7.66
C PHE A 25 16.71 13.53 -9.03
N THR A 26 16.77 12.19 -9.11
CA THR A 26 16.53 11.48 -10.36
C THR A 26 15.10 11.70 -10.83
N ASP A 27 14.97 11.96 -12.13
CA ASP A 27 13.68 12.18 -12.76
C ASP A 27 12.89 10.87 -12.86
N THR A 28 11.64 10.88 -12.41
CA THR A 28 10.75 9.72 -12.40
C THR A 28 10.59 9.14 -13.81
N ARG A 29 10.61 9.99 -14.85
CA ARG A 29 10.50 9.56 -16.25
C ARG A 29 11.70 8.73 -16.71
N GLU A 30 12.87 8.94 -16.10
CA GLU A 30 14.06 8.12 -16.38
C GLU A 30 13.96 6.76 -15.70
N VAL A 31 13.54 6.72 -14.44
CA VAL A 31 13.35 5.46 -13.68
C VAL A 31 12.28 4.59 -14.34
N LEU A 32 11.20 5.23 -14.80
CA LEU A 32 10.05 4.57 -15.42
C LEU A 32 10.11 4.54 -16.95
N ALA A 33 11.26 4.87 -17.57
CA ALA A 33 11.42 4.83 -19.02
C ALA A 33 11.13 3.43 -19.61
N ASN A 34 11.37 2.38 -18.83
CA ASN A 34 11.05 1.00 -19.21
C ASN A 34 9.53 0.74 -19.16
N ALA A 35 8.82 1.30 -18.18
CA ALA A 35 7.37 1.16 -18.05
C ALA A 35 6.67 1.70 -19.31
N ARG A 36 7.14 2.83 -19.85
CA ARG A 36 6.63 3.39 -21.11
C ARG A 36 6.80 2.43 -22.30
N ARG A 37 7.87 1.65 -22.33
CA ARG A 37 8.07 0.62 -23.37
C ARG A 37 7.14 -0.57 -23.17
N ASP A 38 6.84 -0.94 -21.92
CA ASP A 38 5.90 -2.00 -21.61
C ASP A 38 4.47 -1.64 -22.08
N ILE A 39 4.06 -0.37 -21.96
CA ILE A 39 2.77 0.10 -22.48
C ILE A 39 2.63 -0.27 -23.97
N SER A 40 3.59 0.13 -24.80
CA SER A 40 3.56 -0.17 -26.23
C SER A 40 3.73 -1.67 -26.52
N ARG A 41 4.53 -2.38 -25.72
CA ARG A 41 4.79 -3.82 -25.89
C ARG A 41 3.53 -4.66 -25.65
N TYR A 42 2.74 -4.30 -24.65
CA TYR A 42 1.56 -5.05 -24.22
C TYR A 42 0.24 -4.42 -24.67
N GLY A 43 0.27 -3.28 -25.39
CA GLY A 43 -0.93 -2.59 -25.85
C GLY A 43 -1.76 -2.00 -24.71
N LEU A 44 -1.09 -1.49 -23.67
CA LEU A 44 -1.76 -1.00 -22.46
C LEU A 44 -2.49 0.34 -22.66
N ASP A 45 -2.25 1.04 -23.77
CA ASP A 45 -3.03 2.23 -24.12
C ASP A 45 -4.54 1.90 -24.34
N ASP A 46 -4.89 0.63 -24.59
CA ASP A 46 -6.27 0.15 -24.73
C ASP A 46 -6.86 -0.38 -23.41
N TYR A 47 -6.12 -0.27 -22.30
CA TYR A 47 -6.54 -0.70 -20.97
C TYR A 47 -6.98 0.52 -20.16
N PHE A 48 -7.93 0.30 -19.26
CA PHE A 48 -8.15 1.21 -18.14
C PHE A 48 -7.36 0.66 -16.96
N ILE A 49 -6.42 1.44 -16.44
CA ILE A 49 -5.50 1.03 -15.39
C ILE A 49 -5.76 1.84 -14.14
N VAL A 50 -6.03 1.15 -13.03
CA VAL A 50 -6.17 1.75 -11.71
C VAL A 50 -5.09 1.19 -10.81
N ASP A 51 -4.26 2.08 -10.28
CA ASP A 51 -3.24 1.74 -9.31
C ASP A 51 -3.80 1.91 -7.89
N VAL A 52 -3.98 0.80 -7.18
CA VAL A 52 -4.58 0.73 -5.84
C VAL A 52 -3.52 0.59 -4.74
N ASP A 53 -2.28 1.00 -5.02
CA ASP A 53 -1.28 1.25 -4.00
C ASP A 53 -0.14 2.08 -4.58
N ALA A 54 -0.11 3.36 -4.25
CA ALA A 54 1.04 4.23 -4.49
C ALA A 54 1.23 5.12 -3.28
N HIS A 55 2.43 5.58 -3.02
CA HIS A 55 2.73 6.40 -1.87
C HIS A 55 2.98 7.85 -2.23
N HIS A 56 2.27 8.69 -1.49
CA HIS A 56 2.62 10.08 -1.33
C HIS A 56 3.69 10.21 -0.25
N VAL A 57 4.87 10.73 -0.63
CA VAL A 57 6.02 10.93 0.27
C VAL A 57 5.82 12.23 1.08
N GLU A 58 4.89 12.17 2.03
CA GLU A 58 4.42 13.33 2.80
C GLU A 58 5.51 14.02 3.63
N SER A 59 6.62 13.34 3.87
CA SER A 59 7.76 13.84 4.63
C SER A 59 8.44 15.08 4.01
N GLU A 60 8.33 15.30 2.69
CA GLU A 60 8.87 16.53 2.05
C GLU A 60 7.94 17.73 2.25
N SER A 61 6.63 17.49 2.42
CA SER A 61 5.59 18.51 2.60
C SER A 61 5.12 18.60 4.06
N TRP A 62 5.82 17.93 4.99
CA TRP A 62 5.40 17.78 6.39
C TRP A 62 5.23 19.11 7.13
N THR A 63 6.04 20.12 6.79
CA THR A 63 5.91 21.45 7.39
C THR A 63 4.61 22.15 7.02
N GLU A 64 4.02 21.83 5.86
CA GLU A 64 2.70 22.33 5.49
C GLU A 64 1.63 21.58 6.24
N VAL A 65 1.73 20.24 6.34
CA VAL A 65 0.81 19.40 7.11
C VAL A 65 0.72 19.86 8.57
N ILE A 66 1.83 20.25 9.19
CA ILE A 66 1.84 20.79 10.57
C ILE A 66 0.89 21.99 10.72
N GLU A 67 0.73 22.80 9.69
CA GLU A 67 -0.11 24.00 9.75
C GLU A 67 -1.61 23.70 9.82
N TYR A 68 -2.01 22.48 9.43
CA TYR A 68 -3.37 21.96 9.51
C TYR A 68 -3.70 21.27 10.84
N ILE A 69 -2.77 21.22 11.81
CA ILE A 69 -3.04 20.63 13.14
C ILE A 69 -3.97 21.53 13.93
N ASP A 70 -5.24 21.18 14.11
CA ASP A 70 -6.23 22.04 14.78
C ASP A 70 -5.85 22.45 16.20
N ASN A 71 -5.32 21.53 17.01
CA ASN A 71 -4.95 21.85 18.38
C ASN A 71 -3.73 22.80 18.43
N PRO A 72 -3.87 24.04 18.97
CA PRO A 72 -2.80 25.04 18.93
C PRO A 72 -1.58 24.66 19.76
N VAL A 73 -1.75 23.86 20.83
CA VAL A 73 -0.63 23.38 21.66
C VAL A 73 0.16 22.32 20.91
N ILE A 74 -0.54 21.38 20.27
CA ILE A 74 0.11 20.33 19.48
C ILE A 74 0.80 20.95 18.25
N ARG A 75 0.14 21.89 17.56
CA ARG A 75 0.73 22.65 16.44
C ARG A 75 2.00 23.39 16.86
N TYR A 76 1.96 24.09 17.99
CA TYR A 76 3.14 24.76 18.54
C TYR A 76 4.29 23.77 18.79
N ASN A 77 4.00 22.64 19.46
CA ASN A 77 4.99 21.60 19.73
C ASN A 77 5.53 20.97 18.45
N ALA A 78 4.70 20.76 17.44
CA ALA A 78 5.10 20.24 16.13
C ALA A 78 6.05 21.21 15.41
N ARG A 79 5.75 22.52 15.42
CA ARG A 79 6.66 23.55 14.88
C ARG A 79 7.99 23.57 15.63
N GLN A 80 7.97 23.49 16.96
CA GLN A 80 9.18 23.43 17.77
C GLN A 80 9.99 22.15 17.50
N SER A 81 9.33 21.01 17.35
CA SER A 81 9.97 19.75 16.98
C SER A 81 10.60 19.85 15.59
N ALA A 82 9.90 20.42 14.61
CA ALA A 82 10.41 20.62 13.26
C ALA A 82 11.62 21.57 13.20
N ALA A 83 11.60 22.66 13.99
CA ALA A 83 12.69 23.63 14.04
C ALA A 83 13.93 23.12 14.79
N ASN A 84 13.74 22.36 15.87
CA ASN A 84 14.83 21.94 16.75
C ASN A 84 15.38 20.54 16.42
N GLN A 85 14.62 19.72 15.69
CA GLN A 85 14.97 18.35 15.33
C GLN A 85 14.88 18.14 13.81
N SER A 86 14.10 17.18 13.35
CA SER A 86 13.90 16.92 11.93
C SER A 86 12.53 17.44 11.49
N PRO A 87 12.46 18.37 10.53
CA PRO A 87 11.20 18.89 10.03
C PRO A 87 10.35 17.86 9.28
N LYS A 88 10.95 16.73 8.88
CA LYS A 88 10.30 15.70 8.05
C LYS A 88 9.52 14.64 8.83
N VAL A 89 9.76 14.55 10.12
CA VAL A 89 9.22 13.49 10.99
C VAL A 89 8.74 14.06 12.32
N ALA A 90 8.57 15.38 12.41
CA ALA A 90 8.19 16.08 13.63
C ALA A 90 6.90 15.48 14.22
N MET A 91 6.94 15.17 15.52
CA MET A 91 5.85 14.52 16.28
C MET A 91 5.42 13.13 15.80
N THR A 92 6.07 12.54 14.79
CA THR A 92 5.80 11.15 14.41
C THR A 92 6.49 10.18 15.36
N HIS A 93 6.10 8.92 15.33
CA HIS A 93 6.75 7.86 16.13
C HIS A 93 8.00 7.28 15.44
N SER A 94 8.47 7.91 14.35
CA SER A 94 9.72 7.53 13.70
C SER A 94 10.91 7.97 14.57
N THR A 95 11.83 7.05 14.85
CA THR A 95 13.02 7.32 15.66
C THR A 95 14.26 7.37 14.78
N PRO A 96 14.79 8.58 14.46
CA PRO A 96 15.98 8.70 13.64
C PRO A 96 17.20 7.98 14.24
N GLY A 97 17.97 7.29 13.39
CA GLY A 97 19.26 6.72 13.78
C GLY A 97 19.23 5.36 14.50
N LEU A 98 18.06 4.78 14.78
CA LEU A 98 17.94 3.42 15.33
C LEU A 98 17.96 2.31 14.27
N ASN A 99 18.17 2.65 13.01
CA ASN A 99 18.10 1.71 11.90
C ASN A 99 19.50 1.27 11.45
N TRP A 100 19.76 -0.04 11.48
CA TRP A 100 21.05 -0.64 11.11
C TRP A 100 21.12 -1.06 9.64
N GLN A 101 19.99 -1.47 9.05
CA GLN A 101 19.91 -2.11 7.72
C GLN A 101 18.63 -1.79 6.95
N ASP A 102 17.93 -0.71 7.29
CA ASP A 102 16.75 -0.30 6.51
C ASP A 102 17.14 0.09 5.08
N ALA A 103 16.13 0.19 4.20
CA ALA A 103 16.30 0.77 2.87
C ALA A 103 16.62 2.27 2.95
N MET A 104 16.32 2.92 4.08
CA MET A 104 16.48 4.35 4.29
C MET A 104 17.97 4.74 4.15
N GLY A 105 18.27 5.57 3.15
CA GLY A 105 19.62 6.00 2.80
C GLY A 105 20.38 5.08 1.83
N ARG A 106 19.88 3.87 1.54
CA ARG A 106 20.38 3.02 0.43
C ARG A 106 19.70 3.32 -0.88
N ILE A 107 18.40 3.64 -0.83
CA ILE A 107 17.57 3.93 -1.99
C ILE A 107 16.99 5.34 -1.78
N PRO A 108 17.72 6.39 -2.20
CA PRO A 108 17.42 7.75 -1.79
C PRO A 108 16.09 8.29 -2.34
N HIS A 109 15.63 7.77 -3.47
CA HIS A 109 14.43 8.25 -4.17
C HIS A 109 13.15 8.00 -3.38
N GLN A 110 12.97 6.78 -2.85
CA GLN A 110 11.76 6.36 -2.14
C GLN A 110 11.38 7.27 -0.95
N SER A 111 12.35 7.64 -0.10
CA SER A 111 12.06 8.32 1.17
C SER A 111 12.31 9.82 1.15
N GLY A 112 12.59 10.41 -0.01
CA GLY A 112 12.86 11.83 -0.08
C GLY A 112 12.93 12.36 -1.49
N LEU A 113 11.86 12.19 -2.24
CA LEU A 113 11.71 12.69 -3.61
C LEU A 113 12.01 14.21 -3.65
N LYS A 114 13.13 14.59 -4.26
CA LYS A 114 13.56 15.99 -4.51
C LYS A 114 13.72 16.30 -5.98
N GLU A 115 13.02 15.54 -6.81
CA GLU A 115 12.93 15.76 -8.24
C GLU A 115 12.52 17.21 -8.54
N GLU A 116 13.14 17.80 -9.56
CA GLU A 116 12.85 19.16 -10.01
C GLU A 116 11.47 19.22 -10.66
N VAL A 117 10.68 20.18 -10.21
CA VAL A 117 9.32 20.43 -10.69
C VAL A 117 9.24 21.89 -11.11
N ASP A 118 9.28 22.12 -12.42
CA ASP A 118 9.18 23.47 -13.01
C ASP A 118 7.73 23.96 -13.09
N ASP A 119 6.76 23.05 -13.03
CA ASP A 119 5.33 23.38 -13.06
C ASP A 119 4.87 23.91 -11.71
N ALA A 120 4.57 25.20 -11.66
CA ALA A 120 4.04 25.89 -10.49
C ALA A 120 2.50 26.08 -10.54
N SER A 121 1.81 25.48 -11.51
CA SER A 121 0.34 25.61 -11.65
C SER A 121 -0.44 24.80 -10.62
N VAL A 122 0.17 23.72 -10.10
CA VAL A 122 -0.36 22.85 -9.05
C VAL A 122 0.71 22.60 -7.99
N HIS A 123 0.30 21.99 -6.87
CA HIS A 123 1.26 21.56 -5.85
C HIS A 123 2.31 20.61 -6.43
N ARG A 124 3.55 20.71 -5.95
CA ARG A 124 4.68 19.89 -6.40
C ARG A 124 4.35 18.39 -6.45
N ASP A 125 3.74 17.90 -5.39
CA ASP A 125 3.46 16.47 -5.23
C ASP A 125 2.40 15.97 -6.23
N VAL A 126 1.47 16.83 -6.67
CA VAL A 126 0.55 16.52 -7.78
C VAL A 126 1.32 16.27 -9.07
N THR A 127 2.32 17.09 -9.37
CA THR A 127 3.15 16.92 -10.57
C THR A 127 3.97 15.63 -10.52
N LEU A 128 4.49 15.25 -9.35
CA LEU A 128 5.22 13.99 -9.21
C LEU A 128 4.33 12.77 -9.43
N VAL A 129 3.14 12.78 -8.82
CA VAL A 129 2.13 11.74 -9.02
C VAL A 129 1.76 11.63 -10.50
N ARG A 130 1.48 12.76 -11.18
CA ARG A 130 1.23 12.79 -12.63
C ARG A 130 2.35 12.17 -13.46
N ARG A 131 3.62 12.48 -13.15
CA ARG A 131 4.77 11.90 -13.87
C ARG A 131 4.80 10.38 -13.75
N ALA A 132 4.53 9.84 -12.56
CA ALA A 132 4.45 8.40 -12.36
C ALA A 132 3.28 7.78 -13.15
N MET A 133 2.09 8.40 -13.05
CA MET A 133 0.90 7.96 -13.77
C MET A 133 1.11 7.94 -15.28
N ASP A 134 1.60 9.04 -15.86
CA ASP A 134 1.81 9.17 -17.30
C ASP A 134 2.93 8.25 -17.80
N SER A 135 3.95 7.97 -16.97
CA SER A 135 5.04 7.05 -17.33
C SER A 135 4.60 5.59 -17.33
N MET A 136 3.67 5.22 -16.44
CA MET A 136 3.13 3.86 -16.33
C MET A 136 1.83 3.63 -17.12
N GLY A 137 1.19 4.69 -17.62
CA GLY A 137 -0.09 4.59 -18.33
C GLY A 137 -1.27 4.37 -17.39
N ILE A 138 -1.24 4.97 -16.20
CA ILE A 138 -2.28 4.83 -15.17
C ILE A 138 -3.36 5.89 -15.38
N ASP A 139 -4.63 5.46 -15.41
CA ASP A 139 -5.79 6.36 -15.54
C ASP A 139 -6.24 6.93 -14.19
N VAL A 140 -6.13 6.14 -13.11
CA VAL A 140 -6.47 6.54 -11.74
C VAL A 140 -5.44 5.97 -10.78
N GLN A 141 -4.86 6.82 -9.92
CA GLN A 141 -3.91 6.38 -8.90
C GLN A 141 -4.44 6.71 -7.50
N VAL A 142 -4.53 5.68 -6.67
CA VAL A 142 -4.91 5.78 -5.26
C VAL A 142 -3.65 5.93 -4.44
N VAL A 143 -3.50 7.08 -3.80
CA VAL A 143 -2.33 7.39 -2.97
C VAL A 143 -2.58 7.12 -1.49
N PHE A 144 -1.57 6.52 -0.86
CA PHE A 144 -1.44 6.24 0.55
C PHE A 144 -0.29 7.08 1.12
N PRO A 145 -0.28 7.44 2.41
CA PRO A 145 0.90 8.04 3.03
C PRO A 145 2.06 7.03 3.09
N GLN A 146 3.29 7.50 3.27
CA GLN A 146 4.46 6.63 3.51
C GLN A 146 4.74 6.48 5.01
N LEU A 147 5.00 7.60 5.68
CA LEU A 147 5.42 7.64 7.08
C LEU A 147 4.24 7.35 8.02
N LEU A 148 3.07 7.88 7.70
CA LEU A 148 1.86 7.72 8.51
C LEU A 148 1.27 6.31 8.44
N LEU A 149 1.72 5.42 7.56
CA LEU A 149 1.33 4.00 7.64
C LEU A 149 1.77 3.31 8.92
N GLN A 150 2.77 3.87 9.61
CA GLN A 150 3.20 3.37 10.89
C GLN A 150 2.45 4.01 12.07
N ILE A 151 1.59 5.02 11.84
CA ILE A 151 0.98 5.86 12.89
C ILE A 151 0.13 5.07 13.89
N GLY A 152 -0.41 3.91 13.50
CA GLY A 152 -1.10 2.99 14.41
C GLY A 152 -0.22 2.46 15.57
N ASN A 153 1.09 2.69 15.54
CA ASN A 153 2.04 2.37 16.61
C ASN A 153 2.47 3.61 17.44
N HIS A 154 1.82 4.76 17.24
CA HIS A 154 2.15 5.97 17.97
C HIS A 154 1.81 5.81 19.46
N PRO A 155 2.72 6.16 20.39
CA PRO A 155 2.48 5.94 21.82
C PRO A 155 1.43 6.89 22.44
N TYR A 156 1.07 7.96 21.73
CA TYR A 156 0.09 8.96 22.14
C TYR A 156 -1.06 9.03 21.13
N PRO A 157 -2.21 8.39 21.38
CA PRO A 157 -3.30 8.27 20.41
C PRO A 157 -3.93 9.60 20.02
N ASP A 158 -3.97 10.56 20.95
CA ASP A 158 -4.44 11.93 20.74
C ASP A 158 -3.56 12.69 19.74
N VAL A 159 -2.24 12.56 19.85
CA VAL A 159 -1.30 13.12 18.86
C VAL A 159 -1.47 12.44 17.50
N ALA A 160 -1.63 11.12 17.48
CA ALA A 160 -1.84 10.38 16.23
C ALA A 160 -3.11 10.83 15.50
N GLN A 161 -4.20 11.05 16.23
CA GLN A 161 -5.45 11.57 15.70
C GLN A 161 -5.27 12.94 15.05
N GLU A 162 -4.58 13.86 15.72
CA GLU A 162 -4.34 15.22 15.22
C GLU A 162 -3.44 15.22 13.98
N LEU A 163 -2.40 14.39 13.94
CA LEU A 163 -1.54 14.25 12.76
C LEU A 163 -2.27 13.64 11.57
N LEU A 164 -3.13 12.65 11.81
CA LEU A 164 -3.95 12.03 10.77
C LEU A 164 -4.99 13.00 10.21
N HIS A 165 -5.66 13.76 11.08
CA HIS A 165 -6.62 14.78 10.67
C HIS A 165 -5.95 15.89 9.87
N ALA A 166 -4.81 16.41 10.34
CA ALA A 166 -4.03 17.43 9.64
C ALA A 166 -3.57 16.96 8.25
N TYR A 167 -3.03 15.73 8.15
CA TYR A 167 -2.61 15.16 6.87
C TYR A 167 -3.79 14.96 5.92
N THR A 168 -4.92 14.46 6.43
CA THR A 168 -6.13 14.23 5.62
C THR A 168 -6.68 15.55 5.09
N THR A 169 -6.78 16.57 5.94
CA THR A 169 -7.24 17.90 5.56
C THR A 169 -6.31 18.51 4.50
N TRP A 170 -5.00 18.49 4.72
CA TRP A 170 -4.02 18.97 3.74
C TRP A 170 -4.12 18.20 2.40
N MET A 171 -4.25 16.87 2.44
CA MET A 171 -4.40 16.04 1.24
C MET A 171 -5.66 16.41 0.45
N VAL A 172 -6.80 16.58 1.12
CA VAL A 172 -8.09 16.93 0.52
C VAL A 172 -8.12 18.36 0.00
N GLU A 173 -7.51 19.31 0.69
CA GLU A 173 -7.55 20.72 0.29
C GLU A 173 -6.45 21.12 -0.70
N THR A 174 -5.30 20.44 -0.67
CA THR A 174 -4.09 20.85 -1.41
C THR A 174 -3.74 19.91 -2.56
N ILE A 175 -3.88 18.60 -2.38
CA ILE A 175 -3.39 17.61 -3.35
C ILE A 175 -4.50 17.10 -4.27
N LEU A 176 -5.59 16.57 -3.71
CA LEU A 176 -6.68 15.98 -4.50
C LEU A 176 -7.32 16.96 -5.51
N PRO A 177 -7.45 18.27 -5.25
CA PRO A 177 -7.99 19.21 -6.25
C PRO A 177 -7.07 19.45 -7.45
N GLY A 178 -5.81 19.01 -7.38
CA GLY A 178 -4.82 19.24 -8.43
C GLY A 178 -5.04 18.41 -9.70
N ASP A 179 -5.62 17.20 -9.59
CA ASP A 179 -5.94 16.30 -10.70
C ASP A 179 -7.01 15.28 -10.28
N ASP A 180 -8.14 15.22 -10.98
CA ASP A 180 -9.25 14.32 -10.66
C ASP A 180 -8.87 12.82 -10.74
N ARG A 181 -7.78 12.46 -11.41
CA ARG A 181 -7.28 11.08 -11.48
C ARG A 181 -6.58 10.64 -10.19
N ILE A 182 -6.20 11.57 -9.32
CA ILE A 182 -5.55 11.27 -8.04
C ILE A 182 -6.64 11.05 -7.00
N LYS A 183 -6.57 9.89 -6.34
CA LYS A 183 -7.54 9.45 -5.33
C LYS A 183 -6.80 9.11 -4.05
N ALA A 184 -7.51 9.03 -2.92
CA ALA A 184 -6.88 8.70 -1.65
C ALA A 184 -7.71 7.74 -0.80
N PHE A 185 -6.99 6.98 0.02
CA PHE A 185 -7.55 6.31 1.20
C PHE A 185 -7.16 7.08 2.44
N VAL A 186 -8.15 7.36 3.28
CA VAL A 186 -7.96 8.12 4.52
C VAL A 186 -7.59 7.19 5.66
N ALA A 187 -6.46 7.45 6.33
CA ALA A 187 -6.05 6.69 7.50
C ALA A 187 -6.94 6.98 8.71
N LEU A 188 -7.43 5.93 9.35
CA LEU A 188 -8.24 6.04 10.55
C LEU A 188 -7.36 6.10 11.81
N PRO A 189 -7.68 6.96 12.80
CA PRO A 189 -7.12 6.91 14.14
C PRO A 189 -7.67 5.70 14.90
N PHE A 190 -7.30 4.51 14.45
CA PHE A 190 -8.01 3.27 14.75
C PHE A 190 -7.99 2.89 16.23
N GLU A 191 -7.08 3.44 17.05
CA GLU A 191 -7.09 3.20 18.50
C GLU A 191 -8.32 3.79 19.20
N ASP A 192 -8.91 4.84 18.64
CA ASP A 192 -10.17 5.43 19.08
C ASP A 192 -11.28 5.17 18.04
N PRO A 193 -12.21 4.24 18.31
CA PRO A 193 -13.34 3.93 17.41
C PRO A 193 -14.25 5.14 17.15
N ALA A 194 -14.43 6.03 18.14
CA ALA A 194 -15.28 7.19 18.00
C ALA A 194 -14.60 8.26 17.14
N ALA A 195 -13.29 8.45 17.30
CA ALA A 195 -12.51 9.31 16.41
C ALA A 195 -12.51 8.78 14.97
N SER A 196 -12.36 7.47 14.79
CA SER A 196 -12.41 6.83 13.46
C SER A 196 -13.75 7.07 12.77
N LEU A 197 -14.88 6.96 13.49
CA LEU A 197 -16.20 7.27 12.93
C LEU A 197 -16.32 8.75 12.54
N ARG A 198 -15.85 9.68 13.39
CA ARG A 198 -15.86 11.11 13.06
C ARG A 198 -15.04 11.42 11.80
N THR A 199 -13.87 10.80 11.65
CA THR A 199 -13.05 10.91 10.43
C THR A 199 -13.83 10.46 9.19
N VAL A 200 -14.61 9.38 9.28
CA VAL A 200 -15.48 8.96 8.18
C VAL A 200 -16.58 9.99 7.90
N GLU A 201 -17.27 10.46 8.93
CA GLU A 201 -18.34 11.45 8.78
C GLU A 201 -17.86 12.77 8.18
N GLU A 202 -16.62 13.16 8.45
CA GLU A 202 -16.00 14.40 7.96
C GLU A 202 -15.51 14.29 6.52
N PHE A 203 -14.81 13.20 6.17
CA PHE A 203 -14.08 13.10 4.89
C PHE A 203 -14.71 12.17 3.86
N ALA A 204 -15.75 11.40 4.18
CA ALA A 204 -16.33 10.44 3.24
C ALA A 204 -16.91 11.10 1.97
N ASP A 205 -17.38 12.34 2.07
CA ASP A 205 -18.00 13.06 0.95
C ASP A 205 -17.00 14.02 0.26
N ALA A 206 -15.73 14.00 0.66
CA ALA A 206 -14.69 14.81 0.05
C ALA A 206 -14.33 14.28 -1.36
N PRO A 207 -14.28 15.14 -2.40
CA PRO A 207 -13.88 14.72 -3.74
C PRO A 207 -12.52 14.01 -3.75
N GLY A 208 -12.47 12.81 -4.32
CA GLY A 208 -11.24 12.03 -4.45
C GLY A 208 -10.97 11.03 -3.32
N VAL A 209 -11.74 11.06 -2.22
CA VAL A 209 -11.67 10.02 -1.18
C VAL A 209 -12.46 8.79 -1.62
N LEU A 210 -11.79 7.65 -1.75
CA LEU A 210 -12.42 6.39 -2.20
C LEU A 210 -12.72 5.42 -1.06
N GLY A 211 -12.07 5.59 0.09
CA GLY A 211 -12.18 4.65 1.19
C GLY A 211 -11.33 5.06 2.38
N PHE A 212 -11.31 4.17 3.37
CA PHE A 212 -10.59 4.38 4.62
C PHE A 212 -9.68 3.20 4.90
N MET A 213 -8.60 3.42 5.64
CA MET A 213 -7.66 2.36 5.97
C MET A 213 -7.36 2.26 7.46
N VAL A 214 -7.12 1.01 7.88
CA VAL A 214 -6.41 0.69 9.12
C VAL A 214 -4.94 0.57 8.77
N THR A 215 -4.13 1.44 9.36
CA THR A 215 -2.67 1.42 9.24
C THR A 215 -2.05 0.26 10.06
N SER A 216 -0.76 0.33 10.39
CA SER A 216 -0.02 -0.66 11.20
C SER A 216 -0.47 -0.77 12.67
N GLN A 217 -1.75 -0.97 12.96
CA GLN A 217 -2.27 -1.11 14.31
C GLN A 217 -1.88 -2.47 14.94
N ARG A 218 -1.31 -2.46 16.14
CA ARG A 218 -0.86 -3.66 16.89
C ARG A 218 -1.56 -3.85 18.25
N HIS A 219 -2.32 -2.87 18.70
CA HIS A 219 -2.85 -2.74 20.05
C HIS A 219 -4.38 -2.78 20.12
N ALA A 220 -5.05 -2.56 18.97
CA ALA A 220 -6.49 -2.57 18.88
C ALA A 220 -7.01 -3.72 17.98
N GLY A 221 -7.90 -4.55 18.55
CA GLY A 221 -8.48 -5.68 17.85
C GLY A 221 -9.66 -5.25 16.98
N VAL A 222 -9.61 -5.56 15.69
CA VAL A 222 -10.63 -5.22 14.68
C VAL A 222 -12.02 -5.79 14.99
N TYR A 223 -12.12 -6.82 15.83
CA TYR A 223 -13.38 -7.46 16.21
C TYR A 223 -14.15 -6.76 17.33
N ARG A 224 -13.55 -5.74 17.99
CA ARG A 224 -14.19 -5.05 19.12
C ARG A 224 -15.51 -4.42 18.67
N SER A 225 -16.58 -4.65 19.43
CA SER A 225 -17.93 -4.13 19.12
C SER A 225 -17.99 -2.60 19.05
N ALA A 226 -17.04 -1.90 19.67
CA ALA A 226 -16.89 -0.46 19.57
C ALA A 226 -16.67 0.04 18.12
N TYR A 227 -16.16 -0.80 17.21
CA TYR A 227 -16.03 -0.46 15.78
C TYR A 227 -17.27 -0.76 14.95
N PHE A 228 -18.30 -1.41 15.51
CA PHE A 228 -19.49 -1.76 14.72
C PHE A 228 -20.23 -0.55 14.14
N PRO A 229 -20.33 0.62 14.83
CA PRO A 229 -20.84 1.84 14.22
C PRO A 229 -20.01 2.30 13.01
N LEU A 230 -18.68 2.27 13.13
CA LEU A 230 -17.75 2.58 12.02
C LEU A 230 -17.99 1.65 10.82
N TYR A 231 -18.01 0.32 11.04
CA TYR A 231 -18.22 -0.64 9.96
C TYR A 231 -19.60 -0.52 9.32
N ARG A 232 -20.63 -0.23 10.13
CA ARG A 232 -21.98 0.03 9.60
C ARG A 232 -22.00 1.27 8.71
N GLU A 233 -21.30 2.32 9.10
CA GLU A 233 -21.28 3.57 8.34
C GLU A 233 -20.53 3.40 7.01
N LEU A 234 -19.37 2.74 7.03
CA LEU A 234 -18.64 2.38 5.81
C LEU A 234 -19.50 1.51 4.88
N GLU A 235 -20.17 0.49 5.41
CA GLU A 235 -21.10 -0.35 4.64
C GLU A 235 -22.25 0.46 4.04
N ARG A 236 -22.88 1.34 4.84
CA ARG A 236 -24.00 2.18 4.40
C ARG A 236 -23.62 3.10 3.25
N ARG A 237 -22.39 3.63 3.28
CA ARG A 237 -21.83 4.49 2.23
C ARG A 237 -21.27 3.72 1.03
N GLY A 238 -21.13 2.39 1.14
CA GLY A 238 -20.47 1.58 0.12
C GLY A 238 -18.97 1.84 0.02
N MET A 239 -18.35 2.37 1.08
CA MET A 239 -16.93 2.70 1.08
C MET A 239 -16.10 1.53 1.64
N PRO A 240 -15.06 1.08 0.92
CA PRO A 240 -14.21 -0.01 1.37
C PRO A 240 -13.32 0.37 2.57
N LEU A 241 -12.97 -0.65 3.35
CA LEU A 241 -11.97 -0.58 4.42
C LEU A 241 -10.70 -1.34 3.99
N ALA A 242 -9.58 -0.64 3.85
CA ALA A 242 -8.29 -1.25 3.57
C ALA A 242 -7.50 -1.57 4.86
N PHE A 243 -6.67 -2.59 4.82
CA PHE A 243 -5.68 -2.92 5.84
C PHE A 243 -4.30 -2.80 5.22
N HIS A 244 -3.59 -1.75 5.61
CA HIS A 244 -2.29 -1.41 5.08
C HIS A 244 -1.29 -1.37 6.21
N ALA A 245 -0.53 -2.46 6.34
CA ALA A 245 0.46 -2.61 7.38
C ALA A 245 1.79 -1.99 6.94
N GLY A 246 2.80 -2.13 7.80
CA GLY A 246 4.18 -1.85 7.49
C GLY A 246 5.12 -2.33 8.59
N PRO A 247 6.42 -2.11 8.40
CA PRO A 247 7.43 -2.89 9.07
C PRO A 247 7.62 -2.41 10.51
N ARG A 248 7.42 -3.33 11.46
CA ARG A 248 7.65 -3.08 12.88
C ARG A 248 8.63 -4.10 13.44
N ARG A 249 9.74 -3.62 13.98
CA ARG A 249 10.77 -4.46 14.63
C ARG A 249 10.52 -4.71 16.11
N ASN A 250 9.81 -3.80 16.77
CA ASN A 250 9.60 -3.82 18.22
C ASN A 250 8.37 -4.63 18.66
N ASP A 251 7.73 -5.37 17.74
CA ASP A 251 6.75 -6.37 18.17
C ASP A 251 7.48 -7.51 18.88
N THR A 252 6.85 -8.11 19.88
CA THR A 252 7.46 -9.22 20.66
C THR A 252 7.94 -10.35 19.74
N TRP A 253 7.17 -10.68 18.71
CA TRP A 253 7.47 -11.78 17.79
C TRP A 253 8.59 -11.43 16.79
N SER A 254 8.75 -10.16 16.41
CA SER A 254 9.79 -9.68 15.48
C SER A 254 11.06 -9.21 16.20
N SER A 255 11.04 -9.11 17.53
CA SER A 255 12.14 -8.53 18.34
C SER A 255 13.49 -9.22 18.17
N THR A 256 13.48 -10.50 17.77
CA THR A 256 14.69 -11.30 17.51
C THR A 256 15.23 -11.14 16.09
N MET A 257 14.48 -10.48 15.20
CA MET A 257 14.90 -10.23 13.82
C MET A 257 15.96 -9.15 13.79
N ASN A 258 17.14 -9.52 13.29
CA ASN A 258 18.32 -8.65 13.31
C ASN A 258 18.58 -7.93 11.98
N ARG A 259 17.83 -8.24 10.92
CA ARG A 259 17.96 -7.67 9.56
C ARG A 259 16.64 -7.08 9.09
N PHE A 260 16.71 -6.00 8.31
CA PHE A 260 15.53 -5.39 7.68
C PHE A 260 14.82 -6.39 6.76
N LEU A 261 15.55 -7.18 5.98
CA LEU A 261 14.96 -8.22 5.11
C LEU A 261 13.96 -9.12 5.84
N SER A 262 14.31 -9.59 7.05
CA SER A 262 13.43 -10.44 7.85
C SER A 262 12.20 -9.70 8.36
N VAL A 263 12.36 -8.44 8.79
CA VAL A 263 11.24 -7.61 9.27
C VAL A 263 10.32 -7.24 8.11
N HIS A 264 10.88 -6.86 6.96
CA HIS A 264 10.15 -6.52 5.75
C HIS A 264 9.32 -7.71 5.25
N ALA A 265 9.97 -8.88 5.08
CA ALA A 265 9.32 -10.07 4.54
C ALA A 265 8.21 -10.64 5.43
N LEU A 266 8.21 -10.37 6.75
CA LEU A 266 7.28 -11.01 7.68
C LEU A 266 6.32 -10.04 8.38
N SER A 267 6.66 -8.77 8.56
CA SER A 267 5.89 -7.89 9.46
C SER A 267 4.54 -7.47 8.88
N PHE A 268 4.50 -7.11 7.59
CA PHE A 268 3.28 -6.76 6.88
C PHE A 268 2.28 -7.93 6.90
N VAL A 269 2.73 -9.06 6.34
CA VAL A 269 1.92 -10.27 6.21
C VAL A 269 1.47 -10.82 7.55
N THR A 270 2.31 -10.82 8.59
CA THR A 270 1.92 -11.33 9.92
C THR A 270 0.85 -10.45 10.56
N CYS A 271 0.93 -9.13 10.37
CA CYS A 271 -0.11 -8.22 10.83
C CYS A 271 -1.44 -8.48 10.09
N ASN A 272 -1.41 -8.58 8.76
CA ASN A 272 -2.60 -8.82 7.96
C ASN A 272 -3.19 -10.22 8.19
N MET A 273 -2.38 -11.25 8.41
CA MET A 273 -2.85 -12.57 8.88
C MET A 273 -3.62 -12.45 10.19
N ALA A 274 -3.11 -11.69 11.16
CA ALA A 274 -3.76 -11.51 12.45
C ALA A 274 -5.08 -10.71 12.34
N HIS A 275 -5.10 -9.64 11.54
CA HIS A 275 -6.31 -8.87 11.28
C HIS A 275 -7.35 -9.70 10.51
N LEU A 276 -6.95 -10.39 9.43
CA LEU A 276 -7.85 -11.24 8.63
C LEU A 276 -8.44 -12.36 9.46
N THR A 277 -7.63 -13.04 10.27
CA THR A 277 -8.12 -14.10 11.16
C THR A 277 -9.17 -13.55 12.10
N ASN A 278 -8.89 -12.43 12.77
CA ASN A 278 -9.83 -11.81 13.69
C ASN A 278 -11.09 -11.30 12.98
N TRP A 279 -10.95 -10.78 11.76
CA TRP A 279 -12.06 -10.30 10.95
C TRP A 279 -13.02 -11.43 10.56
N VAL A 280 -12.47 -12.54 10.05
CA VAL A 280 -13.26 -13.70 9.61
C VAL A 280 -13.82 -14.46 10.80
N ILE A 281 -12.98 -14.90 11.75
CA ILE A 281 -13.42 -15.79 12.85
C ILE A 281 -14.49 -15.15 13.73
N ASN A 282 -14.47 -13.82 13.90
CA ASN A 282 -15.51 -13.10 14.65
C ASN A 282 -16.76 -12.77 13.82
N GLY A 283 -16.89 -13.31 12.60
CA GLY A 283 -18.07 -13.16 11.76
C GLY A 283 -18.37 -11.72 11.36
N ILE A 284 -17.34 -10.87 11.22
CA ILE A 284 -17.53 -9.48 10.79
C ILE A 284 -18.20 -9.42 9.39
N PRO A 285 -17.82 -10.25 8.39
CA PRO A 285 -18.53 -10.30 7.12
C PRO A 285 -19.99 -10.77 7.21
N GLU A 286 -20.37 -11.56 8.21
CA GLU A 286 -21.78 -11.95 8.42
C GLU A 286 -22.62 -10.80 8.97
N ARG A 287 -22.00 -9.92 9.76
CA ARG A 287 -22.66 -8.76 10.36
C ARG A 287 -22.74 -7.58 9.40
N PHE A 288 -21.74 -7.44 8.52
CA PHE A 288 -21.61 -6.37 7.53
C PHE A 288 -21.31 -6.95 6.13
N PRO A 289 -22.24 -7.71 5.53
CA PRO A 289 -22.00 -8.40 4.25
C PRO A 289 -21.78 -7.46 3.06
N GLY A 290 -22.17 -6.18 3.17
CA GLY A 290 -21.92 -5.16 2.16
C GLY A 290 -20.56 -4.48 2.27
N LEU A 291 -19.88 -4.58 3.42
CA LEU A 291 -18.60 -3.92 3.64
C LEU A 291 -17.49 -4.62 2.86
N LYS A 292 -16.90 -3.90 1.90
CA LYS A 292 -15.76 -4.39 1.12
C LYS A 292 -14.46 -4.16 1.89
N VAL A 293 -13.57 -5.16 1.84
CA VAL A 293 -12.29 -5.15 2.55
C VAL A 293 -11.16 -5.38 1.57
N ILE A 294 -10.08 -4.61 1.71
CA ILE A 294 -8.88 -4.70 0.87
C ILE A 294 -7.68 -5.01 1.78
N TRP A 295 -6.86 -5.98 1.39
CA TRP A 295 -5.59 -6.29 2.06
C TRP A 295 -4.44 -5.78 1.20
N VAL A 296 -3.69 -4.83 1.74
CA VAL A 296 -2.70 -4.05 0.99
C VAL A 296 -1.27 -4.44 1.41
N GLU A 297 -0.38 -4.52 0.42
CA GLU A 297 1.08 -4.66 0.54
C GLU A 297 1.54 -5.79 1.49
N SER A 298 1.10 -7.03 1.23
CA SER A 298 1.41 -8.17 2.14
C SER A 298 1.81 -9.45 1.43
N GLY A 299 2.12 -9.39 0.14
CA GLY A 299 2.31 -10.58 -0.65
C GLY A 299 0.98 -11.28 -0.96
N LEU A 300 1.07 -12.39 -1.70
CA LEU A 300 -0.09 -13.17 -2.10
C LEU A 300 -0.01 -14.62 -1.62
N ALA A 301 1.19 -15.15 -1.41
CA ALA A 301 1.42 -16.54 -1.02
C ALA A 301 0.77 -16.91 0.33
N TRP A 302 0.54 -15.93 1.20
CA TRP A 302 -0.12 -16.13 2.48
C TRP A 302 -1.62 -16.40 2.38
N VAL A 303 -2.28 -15.94 1.30
CA VAL A 303 -3.72 -16.06 1.11
C VAL A 303 -4.13 -17.55 1.06
N PRO A 304 -3.59 -18.40 0.15
CA PRO A 304 -3.94 -19.82 0.14
C PRO A 304 -3.54 -20.55 1.43
N PHE A 305 -2.44 -20.13 2.08
CA PHE A 305 -2.09 -20.65 3.41
C PHE A 305 -3.20 -20.38 4.43
N MET A 306 -3.69 -19.13 4.52
CA MET A 306 -4.75 -18.76 5.46
C MET A 306 -6.07 -19.45 5.14
N MET A 307 -6.42 -19.58 3.87
CA MET A 307 -7.62 -20.30 3.43
C MET A 307 -7.61 -21.74 3.95
N GLN A 308 -6.53 -22.49 3.71
CA GLN A 308 -6.43 -23.86 4.20
C GLN A 308 -6.33 -23.94 5.72
N ARG A 309 -5.53 -23.06 6.32
CA ARG A 309 -5.27 -23.07 7.77
C ARG A 309 -6.53 -22.81 8.56
N LEU A 310 -7.30 -21.78 8.18
CA LEU A 310 -8.52 -21.40 8.88
C LEU A 310 -9.65 -22.40 8.61
N ASP A 311 -9.80 -22.92 7.40
CA ASP A 311 -10.80 -23.97 7.12
C ASP A 311 -10.56 -25.21 7.97
N HIS A 312 -9.31 -25.69 8.00
CA HIS A 312 -8.93 -26.86 8.80
C HIS A 312 -9.22 -26.63 10.29
N SER A 313 -8.81 -25.48 10.83
CA SER A 313 -9.05 -25.14 12.24
C SER A 313 -10.54 -24.97 12.55
N TYR A 314 -11.30 -24.33 11.66
CA TYR A 314 -12.74 -24.13 11.80
C TYR A 314 -13.49 -25.46 11.86
N LEU A 315 -13.21 -26.39 10.94
CA LEU A 315 -13.87 -27.71 10.91
C LEU A 315 -13.62 -28.54 12.18
N MET A 316 -12.51 -28.30 12.88
CA MET A 316 -12.22 -28.97 14.16
C MET A 316 -12.84 -28.27 15.37
N ARG A 317 -13.16 -26.97 15.29
CA ARG A 317 -13.57 -26.12 16.42
C ARG A 317 -14.64 -25.09 16.03
N GLN A 318 -15.69 -25.52 15.34
CA GLN A 318 -16.75 -24.61 14.86
C GLN A 318 -17.42 -23.80 15.99
N SER A 319 -17.45 -24.33 17.23
CA SER A 319 -17.98 -23.64 18.41
C SER A 319 -17.25 -22.34 18.75
N GLU A 320 -16.00 -22.18 18.34
CA GLU A 320 -15.19 -20.96 18.55
C GLU A 320 -15.48 -19.88 17.49
N ALA A 321 -16.21 -20.21 16.44
CA ALA A 321 -16.61 -19.29 15.37
C ALA A 321 -18.11 -19.41 15.07
N PRO A 322 -19.00 -19.24 16.08
CA PRO A 322 -20.41 -19.61 16.00
C PRO A 322 -21.23 -18.75 15.03
N LEU A 323 -20.68 -17.62 14.58
CA LEU A 323 -21.34 -16.72 13.63
C LEU A 323 -21.14 -17.15 12.18
N LEU A 324 -20.11 -17.94 11.88
CA LEU A 324 -19.79 -18.32 10.51
C LEU A 324 -20.79 -19.31 9.93
N ARG A 325 -21.27 -19.03 8.71
CA ARG A 325 -22.21 -19.85 7.95
C ARG A 325 -21.57 -20.62 6.79
N LYS A 326 -20.37 -20.22 6.37
CA LYS A 326 -19.55 -20.88 5.35
C LYS A 326 -18.11 -21.04 5.83
N LEU A 327 -17.27 -21.70 5.04
CA LEU A 327 -15.87 -21.88 5.38
C LEU A 327 -15.15 -20.52 5.40
N PRO A 328 -14.17 -20.31 6.31
CA PRO A 328 -13.31 -19.13 6.29
C PRO A 328 -12.78 -18.75 4.91
N SER A 329 -12.32 -19.73 4.11
CA SER A 329 -11.82 -19.51 2.76
C SER A 329 -12.85 -18.92 1.79
N ASP A 330 -14.14 -19.19 2.01
CA ASP A 330 -15.20 -18.62 1.19
C ASP A 330 -15.50 -17.15 1.55
N TYR A 331 -15.18 -16.70 2.76
CA TYR A 331 -15.19 -15.26 3.07
C TYR A 331 -13.96 -14.56 2.51
N ILE A 332 -12.80 -15.22 2.53
CA ILE A 332 -11.55 -14.68 1.97
C ILE A 332 -11.73 -14.44 0.46
N ARG A 333 -12.44 -15.34 -0.24
CA ARG A 333 -12.85 -15.17 -1.65
C ARG A 333 -13.88 -14.06 -1.92
N ASP A 334 -14.35 -13.34 -0.91
CA ASP A 334 -15.20 -12.15 -1.11
C ASP A 334 -14.43 -10.84 -0.87
N MET A 335 -13.14 -10.93 -0.53
CA MET A 335 -12.27 -9.79 -0.21
C MET A 335 -11.38 -9.41 -1.40
N TYR A 336 -10.72 -8.27 -1.31
CA TYR A 336 -9.79 -7.77 -2.31
C TYR A 336 -8.36 -7.76 -1.78
N PHE A 337 -7.40 -7.85 -2.69
CA PHE A 337 -5.97 -7.89 -2.37
C PHE A 337 -5.21 -7.05 -3.39
N THR A 338 -4.16 -6.35 -2.97
CA THR A 338 -3.26 -5.67 -3.90
C THR A 338 -2.19 -6.62 -4.43
N ALA A 339 -1.74 -6.39 -5.66
CA ALA A 339 -0.85 -7.28 -6.38
C ALA A 339 0.62 -7.20 -5.93
N GLN A 340 1.05 -6.08 -5.35
CA GLN A 340 2.43 -5.85 -4.91
C GLN A 340 2.52 -6.13 -3.39
N PRO A 341 3.57 -6.85 -2.94
CA PRO A 341 4.54 -7.57 -3.76
C PRO A 341 3.93 -8.85 -4.35
N MET A 342 4.18 -9.14 -5.63
CA MET A 342 3.52 -10.28 -6.29
C MET A 342 4.17 -11.65 -6.01
N GLU A 343 5.42 -11.67 -5.53
CA GLU A 343 6.17 -12.91 -5.23
C GLU A 343 6.31 -13.84 -6.46
N ALA A 344 6.60 -13.24 -7.62
CA ALA A 344 6.58 -13.92 -8.93
C ALA A 344 7.85 -14.68 -9.31
N ASP A 345 8.71 -15.03 -8.34
CA ASP A 345 9.95 -15.78 -8.59
C ASP A 345 9.70 -17.22 -9.06
N ASP A 346 8.57 -17.81 -8.66
CA ASP A 346 8.07 -19.10 -9.14
C ASP A 346 6.65 -18.94 -9.69
N LEU A 347 6.53 -18.93 -11.02
CA LEU A 347 5.24 -18.75 -11.69
C LEU A 347 4.24 -19.88 -11.42
N THR A 348 4.70 -21.08 -11.06
CA THR A 348 3.80 -22.21 -10.73
C THR A 348 3.12 -21.95 -9.38
N LEU A 349 3.88 -21.48 -8.40
CA LEU A 349 3.33 -21.09 -7.09
C LEU A 349 2.40 -19.88 -7.22
N LEU A 350 2.79 -18.90 -8.05
CA LEU A 350 1.97 -17.73 -8.32
C LEU A 350 0.64 -18.10 -8.98
N GLU A 351 0.66 -18.91 -10.06
CA GLU A 351 -0.54 -19.36 -10.75
C GLU A 351 -1.48 -20.13 -9.81
N SER A 352 -0.92 -21.00 -8.95
CA SER A 352 -1.70 -21.72 -7.94
C SER A 352 -2.33 -20.76 -6.92
N THR A 353 -1.62 -19.72 -6.52
CA THR A 353 -2.12 -18.67 -5.61
C THR A 353 -3.27 -17.90 -6.26
N PHE A 354 -3.08 -17.44 -7.50
CA PHE A 354 -4.09 -16.71 -8.27
C PHE A 354 -5.38 -17.52 -8.42
N ARG A 355 -5.25 -18.82 -8.73
CA ARG A 355 -6.41 -19.71 -8.81
C ARG A 355 -7.10 -19.91 -7.46
N ALA A 356 -6.35 -20.06 -6.38
CA ALA A 356 -6.92 -20.32 -5.05
C ALA A 356 -7.77 -19.13 -4.55
N MET A 357 -7.24 -17.92 -4.74
CA MET A 357 -7.90 -16.67 -4.33
C MET A 357 -8.86 -16.11 -5.38
N ASP A 358 -9.00 -16.69 -6.57
CA ASP A 358 -9.80 -16.11 -7.66
C ASP A 358 -9.34 -14.68 -8.03
N ALA A 359 -8.03 -14.56 -8.30
CA ALA A 359 -7.36 -13.28 -8.57
C ALA A 359 -7.99 -12.49 -9.74
N GLU A 360 -8.55 -13.17 -10.73
CA GLU A 360 -9.26 -12.51 -11.84
C GLU A 360 -10.37 -11.56 -11.34
N ASN A 361 -11.03 -11.87 -10.24
CA ASN A 361 -12.17 -11.09 -9.73
C ASN A 361 -11.87 -10.29 -8.45
N GLN A 362 -10.72 -10.51 -7.82
CA GLN A 362 -10.38 -9.96 -6.49
C GLN A 362 -9.06 -9.20 -6.44
N LEU A 363 -8.12 -9.50 -7.34
CA LEU A 363 -6.82 -8.87 -7.32
C LEU A 363 -6.93 -7.47 -7.94
N LEU A 364 -6.35 -6.50 -7.25
CA LEU A 364 -6.26 -5.11 -7.67
C LEU A 364 -4.81 -4.84 -8.04
N TYR A 365 -4.59 -4.27 -9.22
CA TYR A 365 -3.26 -3.79 -9.58
C TYR A 365 -2.81 -2.70 -8.60
N SER A 366 -1.54 -2.77 -8.25
CA SER A 366 -0.87 -1.87 -7.32
C SER A 366 0.58 -1.77 -7.74
N SER A 367 1.10 -0.55 -7.87
CA SER A 367 2.48 -0.34 -8.25
C SER A 367 3.42 -0.38 -7.05
N ASP A 368 2.96 0.10 -5.88
CA ASP A 368 3.76 0.45 -4.71
C ASP A 368 4.82 1.53 -5.04
N TRP A 369 4.56 2.37 -6.05
CA TRP A 369 5.45 3.48 -6.40
C TRP A 369 5.46 4.51 -5.25
N PRO A 370 6.62 5.05 -4.80
CA PRO A 370 7.96 4.98 -5.37
C PRO A 370 8.90 4.02 -4.62
N HIS A 371 8.39 2.95 -4.02
CA HIS A 371 9.24 1.96 -3.36
C HIS A 371 10.18 1.30 -4.35
N TRP A 372 11.23 0.71 -3.83
CA TRP A 372 12.33 0.16 -4.61
C TRP A 372 11.98 -1.13 -5.34
N ASP A 373 11.00 -1.85 -4.83
CA ASP A 373 10.43 -3.11 -5.29
C ASP A 373 9.06 -2.93 -5.94
N PHE A 374 8.78 -1.73 -6.47
CA PHE A 374 7.57 -1.43 -7.22
C PHE A 374 7.41 -2.33 -8.46
N ASP A 375 6.16 -2.56 -8.87
CA ASP A 375 5.79 -3.34 -10.06
C ASP A 375 5.04 -2.46 -11.07
N THR A 376 5.53 -2.38 -12.32
CA THR A 376 4.82 -1.69 -13.41
C THR A 376 3.61 -2.51 -13.89
N PRO A 377 2.63 -1.91 -14.61
CA PRO A 377 1.50 -2.66 -15.17
C PRO A 377 1.93 -3.81 -16.10
N GLY A 378 3.10 -3.66 -16.74
CA GLY A 378 3.75 -4.69 -17.55
C GLY A 378 4.03 -5.99 -16.80
N ARG A 379 4.16 -5.96 -15.46
CA ARG A 379 4.37 -7.15 -14.63
C ARG A 379 3.16 -8.07 -14.61
N ILE A 380 1.95 -7.51 -14.58
CA ILE A 380 0.69 -8.26 -14.73
C ILE A 380 0.49 -8.67 -16.19
N ALA A 381 0.67 -7.73 -17.13
CA ALA A 381 0.43 -7.99 -18.55
C ALA A 381 1.35 -9.08 -19.12
N GLY A 382 2.57 -9.19 -18.58
CA GLY A 382 3.56 -10.19 -18.95
C GLY A 382 3.31 -11.60 -18.41
N LEU A 383 2.33 -11.80 -17.52
CA LEU A 383 2.06 -13.12 -16.95
C LEU A 383 1.49 -14.07 -18.04
N PRO A 384 2.15 -15.22 -18.29
CA PRO A 384 1.79 -16.08 -19.42
C PRO A 384 0.52 -16.90 -19.18
N PHE A 385 0.14 -17.13 -17.92
CA PHE A 385 -1.04 -17.91 -17.54
C PHE A 385 -2.33 -17.07 -17.47
N LEU A 386 -2.25 -15.74 -17.58
CA LEU A 386 -3.43 -14.88 -17.57
C LEU A 386 -4.07 -14.80 -18.96
N THR A 387 -5.41 -14.87 -18.97
CA THR A 387 -6.22 -14.52 -20.13
C THR A 387 -6.26 -13.00 -20.31
N GLU A 388 -6.68 -12.54 -21.50
CA GLU A 388 -6.88 -11.11 -21.75
C GLU A 388 -7.90 -10.49 -20.79
N THR A 389 -9.01 -11.20 -20.52
CA THR A 389 -10.03 -10.77 -19.56
C THR A 389 -9.45 -10.64 -18.15
N ALA A 390 -8.68 -11.63 -17.69
CA ALA A 390 -8.07 -11.57 -16.37
C ALA A 390 -7.08 -10.42 -16.24
N ARG A 391 -6.28 -10.13 -17.27
CA ARG A 391 -5.39 -8.95 -17.27
C ARG A 391 -6.18 -7.66 -17.13
N ARG A 392 -7.25 -7.47 -17.91
CA ARG A 392 -8.10 -6.26 -17.83
C ARG A 392 -8.75 -6.12 -16.47
N ASN A 393 -9.24 -7.22 -15.92
CA ASN A 393 -9.88 -7.21 -14.62
C ASN A 393 -8.92 -6.79 -13.51
N ILE A 394 -7.74 -7.41 -13.47
CA ILE A 394 -6.71 -7.12 -12.47
C ILE A 394 -6.18 -5.69 -12.63
N LEU A 395 -5.89 -5.27 -13.86
CA LEU A 395 -5.32 -3.95 -14.13
C LEU A 395 -6.28 -2.78 -13.85
N GLY A 396 -7.60 -2.97 -13.96
CA GLY A 396 -8.51 -1.88 -13.61
C GLY A 396 -9.99 -2.18 -13.48
N GLU A 397 -10.56 -3.22 -14.10
CA GLU A 397 -12.03 -3.43 -14.01
C GLU A 397 -12.47 -3.78 -12.57
N ASN A 398 -11.67 -4.54 -11.83
CA ASN A 398 -11.97 -4.87 -10.43
C ASN A 398 -12.02 -3.60 -9.57
N ALA A 399 -11.04 -2.70 -9.74
CA ALA A 399 -11.00 -1.42 -9.06
C ALA A 399 -12.15 -0.50 -9.50
N ARG A 400 -12.44 -0.44 -10.81
CA ARG A 400 -13.57 0.34 -11.35
C ARG A 400 -14.89 -0.08 -10.70
N LYS A 401 -15.14 -1.39 -10.60
CA LYS A 401 -16.32 -1.94 -9.96
C LYS A 401 -16.35 -1.68 -8.45
N LEU A 402 -15.21 -1.82 -7.77
CA LEU A 402 -15.11 -1.65 -6.32
C LEU A 402 -15.35 -0.19 -5.90
N PHE A 403 -14.80 0.76 -6.66
CA PHE A 403 -14.81 2.19 -6.31
C PHE A 403 -15.87 3.00 -7.06
N GLY A 404 -16.53 2.43 -8.07
CA GLY A 404 -17.52 3.13 -8.90
C GLY A 404 -16.91 4.23 -9.78
N LEU A 405 -15.74 3.95 -10.36
CA LEU A 405 -14.98 4.88 -11.22
C LEU A 405 -15.51 4.96 -12.66
#